data_AF-A0A836C6R1-F1
#
_entry.id   AF-A0A836C6R1-F1
#
_cell.length_a   1.000
_cell.length_b   1.000
_cell.length_c   1.000
_cell.angle_alpha   90.00
_cell.angle_beta   90.00
_cell.angle_gamma   90.00
#
_symmetry.space_group_name_H-M   'P 1'
#
loop_
_entity.id
_entity.type
_entity.pdbx_description
1 polymer ?
#
loop_
_entity_poly.entity_id
_entity_poly.type
_entity_poly.pdbx_seq_one_letter_code
_entity_poly.pdbx_strand_id
1 'polypeptide(L)'
;MGGHRLPAVATGAAAAAGVAALALAWLLRRGTAQGGVRSSTSGGAKAKRPDGTAPLKPYHRGMREREYLRLIPEAEMRQLRSLLRRVYAARGWADDVGAREAAWEAVVAAAQEPHNGAWDPSFSPDTVSSQQLQSLLALIERTFLGGLLSDRVRDAKRPPLTIKLGVDRNDPYSWLSGLNDDNIIFVNKNRWRDEISDGNPMNFEGAICRSKLEALAHALGHELVHALVLNFFPAMDARCEAYTADDKHGPVFMLLNKRLFGHVGHASHRLFGAPPG
;
A
#
# COMPACT_ATOMS: atom_id res chain seq x y z
N MET A 1 25.22 -28.67 57.71
CA MET A 1 24.31 -29.81 57.42
C MET A 1 22.89 -29.32 57.67
N GLY A 2 22.04 -29.37 56.64
CA GLY A 2 20.67 -28.83 56.69
C GLY A 2 20.14 -28.68 55.28
N GLY A 3 19.78 -29.80 54.66
CA GLY A 3 19.24 -29.84 53.30
C GLY A 3 17.74 -29.59 53.30
N HIS A 4 17.30 -28.62 52.49
CA HIS A 4 15.90 -28.48 52.11
C HIS A 4 15.75 -28.84 50.63
N ARG A 5 15.05 -29.96 50.39
CA ARG A 5 14.55 -30.38 49.07
C ARG A 5 13.25 -29.63 48.79
N LEU A 6 13.15 -29.03 47.60
CA LEU A 6 11.89 -28.54 47.04
C LEU A 6 11.35 -29.53 45.99
N PRO A 7 10.01 -29.64 45.83
CA PRO A 7 9.38 -30.66 45.01
C PRO A 7 9.36 -30.28 43.52
N ALA A 8 9.43 -31.31 42.69
CA ALA A 8 9.25 -31.24 41.25
C ALA A 8 7.78 -30.92 40.91
N VAL A 9 7.58 -29.91 40.06
CA VAL A 9 6.28 -29.63 39.44
C VAL A 9 6.38 -30.00 37.97
N ALA A 10 5.77 -31.13 37.61
CA ALA A 10 5.44 -31.48 36.24
C ALA A 10 4.18 -30.71 35.84
N THR A 11 4.25 -29.93 34.75
CA THR A 11 3.08 -29.35 34.10
C THR A 11 3.05 -29.80 32.65
N GLY A 12 1.90 -30.38 32.28
CA GLY A 12 1.69 -31.10 31.03
C GLY A 12 1.58 -30.18 29.82
N ALA A 13 2.18 -30.63 28.72
CA ALA A 13 1.95 -30.08 27.40
C ALA A 13 0.79 -30.85 26.73
N ALA A 14 -0.40 -30.24 26.71
CA ALA A 14 -1.51 -30.71 25.90
C ALA A 14 -2.37 -29.51 25.48
N ALA A 15 -2.22 -29.04 24.24
CA ALA A 15 -3.25 -28.46 23.37
C ALA A 15 -2.61 -27.74 22.16
N ALA A 16 -2.22 -28.50 21.14
CA ALA A 16 -1.87 -27.96 19.82
C ALA A 16 -2.62 -28.74 18.74
N ALA A 17 -3.95 -28.64 18.74
CA ALA A 17 -4.81 -29.20 17.70
C ALA A 17 -6.11 -28.39 17.63
N GLY A 18 -6.05 -27.17 17.11
CA GLY A 18 -7.23 -26.32 17.00
C GLY A 18 -7.18 -25.15 16.01
N VAL A 19 -6.04 -24.89 15.35
CA VAL A 19 -5.89 -23.77 14.40
C VAL A 19 -5.73 -24.23 12.95
N ALA A 20 -5.37 -25.49 12.70
CA ALA A 20 -5.14 -26.00 11.34
C ALA A 20 -6.43 -26.21 10.52
N ALA A 21 -7.60 -26.38 11.15
CA ALA A 21 -8.84 -26.70 10.46
C ALA A 21 -9.52 -25.50 9.76
N LEU A 22 -9.32 -24.27 10.25
CA LEU A 22 -9.93 -23.06 9.65
C LEU A 22 -9.12 -22.51 8.46
N ALA A 23 -7.80 -22.73 8.41
CA ALA A 23 -6.97 -22.31 7.28
C ALA A 23 -7.20 -23.17 6.03
N LEU A 24 -7.48 -24.47 6.19
CA LEU A 24 -7.66 -25.41 5.07
C LEU A 24 -9.00 -25.20 4.34
N ALA A 25 -10.06 -24.85 5.06
CA ALA A 25 -11.38 -24.57 4.47
C ALA A 25 -11.41 -23.28 3.63
N TRP A 26 -10.53 -22.32 3.93
CA TRP A 26 -10.40 -21.07 3.16
C TRP A 26 -9.56 -21.26 1.88
N LEU A 27 -8.46 -22.03 1.95
CA LEU A 27 -7.63 -22.37 0.78
C LEU A 27 -8.40 -23.19 -0.27
N LEU A 28 -9.27 -24.10 0.15
CA LEU A 28 -10.08 -24.91 -0.79
C LEU A 28 -11.17 -24.11 -1.52
N ARG A 29 -11.50 -22.89 -1.06
CA ARG A 29 -12.48 -22.01 -1.73
C ARG A 29 -11.87 -21.13 -2.83
N ARG A 30 -10.54 -21.00 -2.89
CA ARG A 30 -9.83 -20.28 -3.97
C ARG A 30 -9.36 -21.19 -5.12
N GLY A 31 -9.34 -22.51 -4.93
CA GLY A 31 -8.78 -23.46 -5.91
C GLY A 31 -9.66 -23.82 -7.12
N THR A 32 -10.88 -23.30 -7.25
CA THR A 32 -11.83 -23.72 -8.31
C THR A 32 -12.19 -22.64 -9.33
N ALA A 33 -11.49 -21.51 -9.35
CA ALA A 33 -11.72 -20.44 -10.33
C ALA A 33 -10.51 -20.20 -11.24
N GLN A 34 -10.02 -21.24 -11.92
CA GLN A 34 -9.29 -21.08 -13.18
C GLN A 34 -10.10 -21.74 -14.29
N GLY A 35 -11.18 -21.06 -14.67
CA GLY A 35 -11.94 -21.33 -15.89
C GLY A 35 -11.24 -20.69 -17.07
N GLY A 36 -10.94 -21.51 -18.09
CA GLY A 36 -10.17 -21.12 -19.26
C GLY A 36 -10.67 -19.88 -19.99
N VAL A 37 -9.72 -19.08 -20.46
CA VAL A 37 -9.92 -17.98 -21.38
C VAL A 37 -10.41 -18.55 -22.71
N ARG A 38 -11.74 -18.62 -22.88
CA ARG A 38 -12.38 -18.70 -24.19
C ARG A 38 -12.69 -17.29 -24.65
N SER A 39 -11.99 -16.83 -25.69
CA SER A 39 -12.36 -15.64 -26.44
C SER A 39 -13.73 -15.86 -27.10
N SER A 40 -14.79 -15.28 -26.54
CA SER A 40 -16.06 -15.12 -27.22
C SER A 40 -16.27 -13.66 -27.57
N THR A 41 -16.00 -13.33 -28.82
CA THR A 41 -16.60 -12.19 -29.51
C THR A 41 -18.09 -12.48 -29.68
N SER A 42 -18.91 -12.06 -28.71
CA SER A 42 -20.35 -11.95 -28.89
C SER A 42 -20.83 -10.57 -28.46
N GLY A 43 -21.46 -9.87 -29.41
CA GLY A 43 -22.14 -8.59 -29.17
C GLY A 43 -23.31 -8.78 -28.23
N GLY A 44 -23.06 -8.68 -26.93
CA GLY A 44 -24.07 -8.69 -25.88
C GLY A 44 -24.70 -7.32 -25.72
N ALA A 45 -26.01 -7.25 -25.92
CA ALA A 45 -26.81 -6.06 -25.62
C ALA A 45 -26.54 -5.59 -24.18
N LYS A 46 -26.12 -4.33 -24.03
CA LYS A 46 -25.84 -3.69 -22.74
C LYS A 46 -27.09 -3.75 -21.86
N ALA A 47 -27.05 -4.55 -20.79
CA ALA A 47 -28.09 -4.58 -19.78
C ALA A 47 -28.26 -3.16 -19.19
N LYS A 48 -29.40 -2.53 -19.48
CA LYS A 48 -29.80 -1.27 -18.84
C LYS A 48 -30.01 -1.55 -17.36
N ARG A 49 -29.47 -0.67 -16.51
CA ARG A 49 -29.80 -0.69 -15.08
C ARG A 49 -31.31 -0.46 -14.90
N PRO A 50 -31.94 -1.05 -13.86
CA PRO A 50 -33.37 -0.91 -13.60
C PRO A 50 -33.83 0.54 -13.36
N ASP A 51 -32.89 1.45 -13.09
CA ASP A 51 -33.12 2.90 -12.94
C ASP A 51 -33.05 3.69 -14.26
N GLY A 52 -32.84 3.03 -15.41
CA GLY A 52 -32.71 3.68 -16.71
C GLY A 52 -31.40 4.43 -16.93
N THR A 53 -30.46 4.39 -15.97
CA THR A 53 -29.15 5.01 -16.13
C THR A 53 -28.29 4.22 -17.10
N ALA A 54 -27.47 4.93 -17.88
CA ALA A 54 -26.47 4.30 -18.73
C ALA A 54 -25.57 3.39 -17.88
N PRO A 55 -25.21 2.18 -18.35
CA PRO A 55 -24.28 1.33 -17.64
C PRO A 55 -22.99 2.10 -17.38
N LEU A 56 -22.53 2.07 -16.12
CA LEU A 56 -21.29 2.73 -15.73
C LEU A 56 -20.14 2.16 -16.57
N LYS A 57 -19.30 3.05 -17.11
CA LYS A 57 -18.10 2.62 -17.83
C LYS A 57 -17.18 1.90 -16.84
N PRO A 58 -16.53 0.80 -17.25
CA PRO A 58 -15.50 0.20 -16.42
C PRO A 58 -14.38 1.20 -16.15
N TYR A 59 -13.74 1.07 -15.00
CA TYR A 59 -12.54 1.84 -14.68
C TYR A 59 -11.45 1.56 -15.71
N HIS A 60 -10.68 2.58 -16.07
CA HIS A 60 -9.51 2.46 -16.91
C HIS A 60 -8.49 3.53 -16.54
N ARG A 61 -7.21 3.23 -16.77
CA ARG A 61 -6.09 4.14 -16.50
C ARG A 61 -6.28 5.47 -17.25
N GLY A 62 -6.01 6.58 -16.58
CA GLY A 62 -6.15 7.93 -17.15
C GLY A 62 -7.55 8.52 -17.04
N MET A 63 -8.51 7.79 -16.46
CA MET A 63 -9.84 8.33 -16.14
C MET A 63 -9.72 9.54 -15.20
N ARG A 64 -10.47 10.62 -15.48
CA ARG A 64 -10.42 11.82 -14.64
C ARG A 64 -11.09 11.55 -13.29
N GLU A 65 -10.71 12.31 -12.27
CA GLU A 65 -11.28 12.18 -10.93
C GLU A 65 -12.82 12.19 -10.91
N ARG A 66 -13.44 13.18 -11.56
CA ARG A 66 -14.91 13.27 -11.63
C ARG A 66 -15.58 12.03 -12.23
N GLU A 67 -14.85 11.25 -13.02
CA GLU A 67 -15.35 10.05 -13.69
C GLU A 67 -15.20 8.83 -12.78
N TYR A 68 -14.02 8.59 -12.20
CA TYR A 68 -13.83 7.42 -11.33
C TYR A 68 -14.59 7.55 -10.01
N LEU A 69 -14.80 8.77 -9.49
CA LEU A 69 -15.58 8.96 -8.26
C LEU A 69 -17.02 8.49 -8.41
N ARG A 70 -17.59 8.53 -9.62
CA ARG A 70 -18.94 8.03 -9.90
C ARG A 70 -19.03 6.51 -9.90
N LEU A 71 -17.89 5.83 -9.95
CA LEU A 71 -17.80 4.37 -9.87
C LEU A 71 -17.80 3.87 -8.44
N ILE A 72 -17.54 4.74 -7.45
CA ILE A 72 -17.56 4.37 -6.03
C ILE A 72 -19.01 4.41 -5.53
N PRO A 73 -19.58 3.29 -5.06
CA PRO A 73 -20.90 3.28 -4.45
C PRO A 73 -20.99 4.27 -3.27
N GLU A 74 -22.14 4.93 -3.11
CA GLU A 74 -22.31 5.96 -2.07
C GLU A 74 -22.05 5.43 -0.65
N ALA A 75 -22.39 4.17 -0.38
CA ALA A 75 -22.11 3.52 0.90
C ALA A 75 -20.60 3.35 1.18
N GLU A 76 -19.80 3.10 0.13
CA GLU A 76 -18.34 3.02 0.22
C GLU A 76 -17.75 4.43 0.35
N MET A 77 -18.24 5.39 -0.44
CA MET A 77 -17.83 6.79 -0.37
C MET A 77 -18.02 7.39 1.04
N ARG A 78 -19.12 7.06 1.74
CA ARG A 78 -19.31 7.48 3.13
C ARG A 78 -18.23 6.94 4.08
N GLN A 79 -17.81 5.69 3.89
CA GLN A 79 -16.74 5.08 4.70
C GLN A 79 -15.38 5.74 4.41
N LEU A 80 -15.07 6.00 3.13
CA LEU A 80 -13.86 6.70 2.71
C LEU A 80 -13.79 8.11 3.30
N ARG A 81 -14.88 8.88 3.20
CA ARG A 81 -14.98 10.21 3.83
C ARG A 81 -14.82 10.14 5.34
N SER A 82 -15.33 9.10 5.99
CA SER A 82 -15.15 8.90 7.43
C SER A 82 -13.67 8.66 7.78
N LEU A 83 -12.96 7.82 7.03
CA LEU A 83 -11.52 7.60 7.18
C LEU A 83 -10.73 8.89 6.96
N LEU A 84 -10.99 9.60 5.86
CA LEU A 84 -10.27 10.84 5.54
C LEU A 84 -10.43 11.89 6.65
N ARG A 85 -11.64 12.07 7.20
CA ARG A 85 -11.84 12.97 8.34
C ARG A 85 -11.01 12.56 9.56
N ARG A 86 -10.93 11.26 9.88
CA ARG A 86 -10.11 10.77 11.00
C ARG A 86 -8.63 11.04 10.76
N VAL A 87 -8.13 10.78 9.55
CA VAL A 87 -6.74 11.05 9.17
C VAL A 87 -6.42 12.53 9.27
N TYR A 88 -7.29 13.40 8.74
CA TYR A 88 -7.10 14.86 8.80
C TYR A 88 -7.09 15.38 10.24
N ALA A 89 -7.96 14.85 11.09
CA ALA A 89 -7.96 15.18 12.51
C ALA A 89 -6.66 14.71 13.20
N ALA A 90 -6.17 13.51 12.88
CA ALA A 90 -4.97 12.96 13.50
C ALA A 90 -3.68 13.68 13.09
N ARG A 91 -3.53 14.04 11.80
CA ARG A 91 -2.34 14.75 11.29
C ARG A 91 -2.39 16.27 11.48
N GLY A 92 -3.56 16.83 11.80
CA GLY A 92 -3.74 18.26 12.08
C GLY A 92 -3.93 19.15 10.85
N TRP A 93 -4.06 18.58 9.65
CA TRP A 93 -4.27 19.34 8.41
C TRP A 93 -5.14 18.57 7.40
N ALA A 94 -5.91 19.32 6.62
CA ALA A 94 -6.94 18.81 5.70
C ALA A 94 -6.35 18.39 4.33
N ASP A 95 -7.17 18.42 3.28
CA ASP A 95 -6.74 18.18 1.90
C ASP A 95 -6.11 19.44 1.27
N ASP A 96 -4.99 19.88 1.83
CA ASP A 96 -4.27 21.07 1.38
C ASP A 96 -2.97 20.69 0.66
N VAL A 97 -2.72 21.32 -0.49
CA VAL A 97 -1.54 21.01 -1.34
C VAL A 97 -0.26 21.46 -0.64
N GLY A 98 -0.22 22.68 -0.11
CA GLY A 98 0.96 23.22 0.56
C GLY A 98 1.33 22.43 1.82
N ALA A 99 0.34 22.02 2.61
CA ALA A 99 0.54 21.17 3.77
C ALA A 99 1.11 19.79 3.41
N ARG A 100 0.70 19.19 2.26
CA ARG A 100 1.29 17.94 1.78
C ARG A 100 2.73 18.10 1.33
N GLU A 101 3.03 19.15 0.58
CA GLU A 101 4.39 19.44 0.12
C GLU A 101 5.32 19.65 1.31
N ALA A 102 4.91 20.49 2.28
CA ALA A 102 5.65 20.69 3.52
C ALA A 102 5.81 19.38 4.34
N ALA A 103 4.79 18.51 4.35
CA ALA A 103 4.88 17.22 5.02
C ALA A 103 5.88 16.27 4.36
N TRP A 104 5.96 16.25 3.03
CA TRP A 104 6.95 15.47 2.29
C TRP A 104 8.37 15.98 2.54
N GLU A 105 8.58 17.30 2.48
CA GLU A 105 9.86 17.92 2.83
C GLU A 105 10.27 17.57 4.26
N ALA A 106 9.32 17.64 5.21
CA ALA A 106 9.56 17.28 6.60
C ALA A 106 9.93 15.80 6.78
N VAL A 107 9.28 14.88 6.05
CA VAL A 107 9.63 13.45 6.06
C VAL A 107 11.06 13.24 5.56
N VAL A 108 11.42 13.85 4.42
CA VAL A 108 12.75 13.70 3.82
C VAL A 108 13.83 14.29 4.72
N ALA A 109 13.58 15.46 5.32
CA ALA A 109 14.50 16.06 6.29
C ALA A 109 14.64 15.19 7.54
N ALA A 110 13.52 14.77 8.15
CA ALA A 110 13.54 13.95 9.36
C ALA A 110 14.19 12.58 9.15
N ALA A 111 14.03 11.95 7.97
CA ALA A 111 14.66 10.67 7.65
C ALA A 111 16.22 10.74 7.66
N GLN A 112 16.79 11.91 7.42
CA GLN A 112 18.25 12.12 7.45
C GLN A 112 18.78 12.23 8.89
N GLU A 113 17.91 12.36 9.89
CA GLU A 113 18.33 12.43 11.29
C GLU A 113 18.76 11.05 11.83
N PRO A 114 19.72 10.99 12.77
CA PRO A 114 20.24 9.71 13.27
C PRO A 114 19.19 8.74 13.82
N HIS A 115 18.18 9.26 14.53
CA HIS A 115 17.15 8.43 15.14
C HIS A 115 16.10 7.91 14.15
N ASN A 116 16.00 8.49 12.96
CA ASN A 116 15.10 8.07 11.88
C ASN A 116 15.83 7.29 10.78
N GLY A 117 17.09 6.93 10.99
CA GLY A 117 17.86 6.05 10.12
C GLY A 117 19.05 6.69 9.42
N ALA A 118 19.32 7.99 9.61
CA ALA A 118 20.44 8.69 8.98
C ALA A 118 20.51 8.44 7.46
N TRP A 119 19.38 8.61 6.77
CA TRP A 119 19.31 8.34 5.34
C TRP A 119 20.22 9.28 4.54
N ASP A 120 20.98 8.72 3.60
CA ASP A 120 21.62 9.49 2.54
C ASP A 120 20.59 9.75 1.43
N PRO A 121 20.37 11.00 0.97
CA PRO A 121 19.48 11.29 -0.16
C PRO A 121 19.76 10.43 -1.41
N SER A 122 21.00 10.03 -1.61
CA SER A 122 21.52 9.24 -2.74
C SER A 122 21.81 7.78 -2.42
N PHE A 123 21.25 7.24 -1.31
CA PHE A 123 21.59 5.94 -0.74
C PHE A 123 21.85 4.80 -1.75
N SER A 124 22.78 3.91 -1.39
CA SER A 124 22.93 2.62 -2.07
C SER A 124 22.00 1.59 -1.44
N PRO A 125 21.22 0.82 -2.22
CA PRO A 125 20.37 -0.22 -1.66
C PRO A 125 21.19 -1.41 -1.11
N ASP A 126 22.51 -1.43 -1.33
CA ASP A 126 23.44 -2.38 -0.69
C ASP A 126 23.76 -2.00 0.77
N THR A 127 23.57 -0.74 1.17
CA THR A 127 23.89 -0.24 2.52
C THR A 127 22.66 0.01 3.38
N VAL A 128 21.46 -0.09 2.81
CA VAL A 128 20.19 0.10 3.53
C VAL A 128 19.90 -1.10 4.43
N SER A 129 19.62 -0.82 5.70
CA SER A 129 19.19 -1.83 6.68
C SER A 129 17.67 -1.93 6.79
N SER A 130 17.16 -3.08 7.25
CA SER A 130 15.73 -3.26 7.53
C SER A 130 15.21 -2.27 8.58
N GLN A 131 16.05 -1.87 9.54
CA GLN A 131 15.68 -0.88 10.55
C GLN A 131 15.48 0.50 9.91
N GLN A 132 16.38 0.94 9.02
CA GLN A 132 16.22 2.21 8.30
C GLN A 132 14.93 2.23 7.48
N LEU A 133 14.61 1.14 6.77
CA LEU A 133 13.37 1.01 6.02
C LEU A 133 12.14 1.09 6.93
N GLN A 134 12.13 0.36 8.04
CA GLN A 134 11.01 0.36 8.98
C GLN A 134 10.82 1.73 9.63
N SER A 135 11.92 2.43 9.96
CA SER A 135 11.87 3.80 10.49
C SER A 135 11.28 4.78 9.47
N LEU A 136 11.66 4.69 8.20
CA LEU A 136 11.11 5.53 7.13
C LEU A 136 9.61 5.28 6.94
N LEU A 137 9.20 4.01 6.89
CA LEU A 137 7.79 3.63 6.79
C LEU A 137 6.96 4.19 7.97
N ALA A 138 7.46 4.02 9.20
CA ALA A 138 6.80 4.54 10.39
C ALA A 138 6.74 6.07 10.44
N LEU A 139 7.78 6.74 9.94
CA LEU A 139 7.81 8.20 9.80
C LEU A 139 6.74 8.69 8.84
N ILE A 140 6.61 8.08 7.65
CA ILE A 140 5.59 8.45 6.66
C ILE A 140 4.19 8.18 7.21
N GLU A 141 3.97 7.01 7.81
CA GLU A 141 2.67 6.64 8.40
C GLU A 141 2.26 7.61 9.50
N ARG A 142 3.17 7.96 10.40
CA ARG A 142 2.92 8.95 11.46
C ARG A 142 2.61 10.33 10.89
N THR A 143 3.40 10.80 9.93
CA THR A 143 3.22 12.16 9.37
C THR A 143 1.92 12.29 8.57
N PHE A 144 1.61 11.31 7.72
CA PHE A 144 0.47 11.41 6.81
C PHE A 144 -0.82 10.82 7.34
N LEU A 145 -0.72 9.77 8.16
CA LEU A 145 -1.87 8.97 8.64
C LEU A 145 -2.07 9.07 10.16
N GLY A 146 -1.14 9.69 10.90
CA GLY A 146 -1.28 9.94 12.33
C GLY A 146 -1.28 8.68 13.20
N GLY A 147 -0.68 7.58 12.75
CA GLY A 147 -0.67 6.31 13.50
C GLY A 147 -1.90 5.42 13.27
N LEU A 148 -2.91 5.90 12.54
CA LEU A 148 -4.20 5.23 12.41
C LEU A 148 -4.12 3.88 11.70
N LEU A 149 -3.18 3.70 10.76
CA LEU A 149 -3.03 2.42 10.07
C LEU A 149 -2.41 1.40 11.02
N SER A 150 -1.35 1.78 11.72
CA SER A 150 -0.68 0.95 12.72
C SER A 150 -1.66 0.51 13.82
N ASP A 151 -2.48 1.43 14.32
CA ASP A 151 -3.52 1.15 15.30
C ASP A 151 -4.57 0.18 14.76
N ARG A 152 -5.05 0.40 13.52
CA ARG A 152 -6.03 -0.49 12.89
C ARG A 152 -5.50 -1.92 12.72
N VAL A 153 -4.26 -2.07 12.26
CA VAL A 153 -3.60 -3.38 12.09
C VAL A 153 -3.53 -4.11 13.43
N ARG A 154 -3.11 -3.40 14.49
CA ARG A 154 -3.04 -3.95 15.85
C ARG A 154 -4.40 -4.36 16.39
N ASP A 155 -5.40 -3.50 16.29
CA ASP A 155 -6.76 -3.76 16.78
C ASP A 155 -7.41 -4.94 16.04
N ALA A 156 -7.14 -5.08 14.75
CA ALA A 156 -7.56 -6.21 13.93
C ALA A 156 -6.75 -7.49 14.17
N LYS A 157 -5.73 -7.46 15.05
CA LYS A 157 -4.79 -8.57 15.34
C LYS A 157 -4.13 -9.14 14.07
N ARG A 158 -3.84 -8.27 13.10
CA ARG A 158 -3.14 -8.64 11.87
C ARG A 158 -1.61 -8.55 12.09
N PRO A 159 -0.80 -9.23 11.25
CA PRO A 159 0.64 -9.03 11.26
C PRO A 159 0.97 -7.54 11.10
N PRO A 160 1.98 -7.01 11.83
CA PRO A 160 2.39 -5.62 11.70
C PRO A 160 2.85 -5.34 10.27
N LEU A 161 2.69 -4.10 9.82
CA LEU A 161 3.23 -3.67 8.54
C LEU A 161 4.75 -3.70 8.59
N THR A 162 5.36 -4.54 7.75
CA THR A 162 6.81 -4.70 7.67
C THR A 162 7.32 -4.38 6.28
N ILE A 163 8.54 -3.89 6.22
CA ILE A 163 9.22 -3.56 4.96
C ILE A 163 10.56 -4.29 4.89
N LYS A 164 10.88 -4.85 3.72
CA LYS A 164 12.08 -5.68 3.52
C LYS A 164 12.71 -5.39 2.17
N LEU A 165 14.04 -5.36 2.13
CA LEU A 165 14.77 -5.47 0.85
C LEU A 165 14.56 -6.88 0.28
N GLY A 166 14.17 -6.96 -0.98
CA GLY A 166 13.96 -8.24 -1.64
C GLY A 166 13.15 -8.10 -2.91
N VAL A 167 12.91 -9.23 -3.57
CA VAL A 167 12.08 -9.31 -4.77
C VAL A 167 10.83 -10.10 -4.39
N ASP A 168 9.65 -9.49 -4.53
CA ASP A 168 8.40 -10.26 -4.49
C ASP A 168 8.38 -11.20 -5.69
N ARG A 169 8.19 -12.50 -5.43
CA ARG A 169 8.14 -13.50 -6.50
C ARG A 169 6.93 -13.33 -7.41
N ASN A 170 5.86 -12.70 -6.91
CA ASN A 170 4.64 -12.46 -7.67
C ASN A 170 4.74 -11.20 -8.54
N ASP A 171 5.66 -10.30 -8.22
CA ASP A 171 5.89 -9.07 -8.97
C ASP A 171 7.37 -8.65 -8.89
N PRO A 172 8.23 -9.31 -9.70
CA PRO A 172 9.67 -9.12 -9.65
C PRO A 172 10.16 -7.85 -10.34
N TYR A 173 9.28 -7.12 -11.02
CA TYR A 173 9.63 -5.95 -11.84
C TYR A 173 9.27 -4.61 -11.19
N SER A 174 8.33 -4.61 -10.24
CA SER A 174 7.95 -3.41 -9.50
C SER A 174 9.06 -2.88 -8.60
N TRP A 175 9.05 -1.56 -8.38
CA TRP A 175 10.01 -0.86 -7.51
C TRP A 175 9.77 -1.17 -6.03
N LEU A 176 8.49 -1.17 -5.67
CA LEU A 176 7.94 -1.69 -4.44
C LEU A 176 6.82 -2.65 -4.82
N SER A 177 6.69 -3.75 -4.11
CA SER A 177 5.61 -4.70 -4.31
C SER A 177 5.30 -5.42 -3.01
N GLY A 178 4.19 -6.14 -2.98
CA GLY A 178 3.78 -6.85 -1.78
C GLY A 178 2.95 -5.96 -0.87
N LEU A 179 1.74 -6.45 -0.66
CA LEU A 179 0.80 -6.10 0.40
C LEU A 179 -0.33 -7.10 0.26
N ASN A 180 -0.07 -8.29 0.82
CA ASN A 180 -1.02 -9.37 0.94
C ASN A 180 -1.42 -9.50 2.42
N ASP A 181 -2.04 -10.62 2.80
CA ASP A 181 -2.49 -10.82 4.18
C ASP A 181 -1.36 -10.80 5.22
N ASP A 182 -0.11 -10.90 4.79
CA ASP A 182 1.10 -10.83 5.62
C ASP A 182 1.59 -9.39 5.93
N ASN A 183 0.99 -8.36 5.32
CA ASN A 183 1.38 -6.95 5.49
C ASN A 183 2.89 -6.72 5.26
N ILE A 184 3.48 -7.35 4.25
CA ILE A 184 4.89 -7.15 3.88
C ILE A 184 4.99 -6.33 2.60
N ILE A 185 5.75 -5.24 2.66
CA ILE A 185 6.21 -4.46 1.51
C ILE A 185 7.65 -4.87 1.17
N PHE A 186 7.87 -5.31 -0.06
CA PHE A 186 9.17 -5.60 -0.64
C PHE A 186 9.71 -4.38 -1.38
N VAL A 187 10.95 -4.02 -1.08
CA VAL A 187 11.72 -3.01 -1.80
C VAL A 187 12.65 -3.71 -2.77
N ASN A 188 12.37 -3.59 -4.07
CA ASN A 188 13.11 -4.28 -5.11
C ASN A 188 14.49 -3.66 -5.30
N LYS A 189 15.47 -4.21 -4.59
CA LYS A 189 16.87 -3.76 -4.57
C LYS A 189 17.45 -3.49 -5.95
N ASN A 190 17.07 -4.26 -6.97
CA ASN A 190 17.61 -4.11 -8.32
C ASN A 190 17.13 -2.81 -9.00
N ARG A 191 15.89 -2.38 -8.73
CA ARG A 191 15.31 -1.16 -9.30
C ARG A 191 15.90 0.11 -8.67
N TRP A 192 16.33 0.02 -7.41
CA TRP A 192 16.92 1.14 -6.67
C TRP A 192 18.43 1.36 -6.93
N ARG A 193 19.04 0.60 -7.85
CA ARG A 193 20.43 0.82 -8.28
C ARG A 193 20.57 2.05 -9.15
N ASP A 194 19.58 2.27 -10.00
CA ASP A 194 19.39 3.44 -10.87
C ASP A 194 19.65 4.77 -10.18
N GLU A 195 20.34 5.70 -10.85
CA GLU A 195 20.58 7.04 -10.33
C GLU A 195 19.32 7.92 -10.41
N ILE A 196 19.06 8.69 -9.35
CA ILE A 196 18.05 9.77 -9.28
C ILE A 196 18.75 10.99 -8.69
N SER A 197 18.77 12.09 -9.44
CA SER A 197 19.49 13.33 -9.10
C SER A 197 18.78 14.54 -9.70
N ASP A 198 19.23 15.77 -9.40
CA ASP A 198 18.71 17.00 -10.00
C ASP A 198 18.80 17.01 -11.53
N GLY A 199 19.88 16.45 -12.08
CA GLY A 199 20.08 16.31 -13.52
C GLY A 199 19.31 15.15 -14.15
N ASN A 200 18.76 14.25 -13.33
CA ASN A 200 18.04 13.05 -13.74
C ASN A 200 16.87 12.75 -12.79
N PRO A 201 15.88 13.65 -12.69
CA PRO A 201 14.78 13.52 -11.74
C PRO A 201 13.79 12.43 -12.19
N MET A 202 13.13 11.84 -11.19
CA MET A 202 12.07 10.88 -11.38
C MET A 202 10.72 11.54 -11.14
N ASN A 203 9.77 11.35 -12.03
CA ASN A 203 8.37 11.66 -11.75
C ASN A 203 7.73 10.44 -11.08
N PHE A 204 7.39 10.57 -9.80
CA PHE A 204 6.64 9.59 -9.05
C PHE A 204 5.20 10.05 -8.90
N GLU A 205 4.32 9.58 -9.79
CA GLU A 205 2.87 9.83 -9.72
C GLU A 205 2.46 11.31 -9.63
N GLY A 206 3.24 12.20 -10.24
CA GLY A 206 3.04 13.65 -10.22
C GLY A 206 4.00 14.41 -9.30
N ALA A 207 4.72 13.71 -8.41
CA ALA A 207 5.80 14.30 -7.60
C ALA A 207 7.13 14.23 -8.36
N ILE A 208 7.86 15.35 -8.44
CA ILE A 208 9.20 15.39 -9.04
C ILE A 208 10.21 15.11 -7.94
N CYS A 209 10.77 13.90 -7.94
CA CYS A 209 11.81 13.48 -7.01
C CYS A 209 13.19 13.75 -7.63
N ARG A 210 14.02 14.48 -6.89
CA ARG A 210 15.40 14.86 -7.23
C ARG A 210 16.43 14.00 -6.50
N SER A 211 15.98 13.13 -5.60
CA SER A 211 16.82 12.19 -4.87
C SER A 211 16.17 10.81 -4.78
N LYS A 212 16.97 9.78 -4.47
CA LYS A 212 16.46 8.43 -4.22
C LYS A 212 15.59 8.38 -2.98
N LEU A 213 15.94 9.12 -1.94
CA LEU A 213 15.18 9.17 -0.69
C LEU A 213 13.78 9.73 -0.91
N GLU A 214 13.64 10.82 -1.67
CA GLU A 214 12.33 11.36 -2.06
C GLU A 214 11.51 10.31 -2.82
N ALA A 215 12.12 9.70 -3.85
CA ALA A 215 11.43 8.68 -4.65
C ALA A 215 10.97 7.50 -3.79
N LEU A 216 11.80 7.03 -2.85
CA LEU A 216 11.45 5.95 -1.93
C LEU A 216 10.33 6.36 -0.98
N ALA A 217 10.36 7.58 -0.44
CA ALA A 217 9.33 8.08 0.46
C ALA A 217 7.96 8.16 -0.25
N HIS A 218 7.92 8.69 -1.47
CA HIS A 218 6.71 8.74 -2.27
C HIS A 218 6.20 7.34 -2.64
N ALA A 219 7.11 6.44 -3.03
CA ALA A 219 6.77 5.05 -3.31
C ALA A 219 6.17 4.35 -2.07
N LEU A 220 6.71 4.60 -0.88
CA LEU A 220 6.12 4.06 0.36
C LEU A 220 4.78 4.70 0.70
N GLY A 221 4.58 5.99 0.42
CA GLY A 221 3.26 6.63 0.49
C GLY A 221 2.23 5.91 -0.38
N HIS A 222 2.61 5.54 -1.60
CA HIS A 222 1.78 4.74 -2.50
C HIS A 222 1.41 3.37 -1.90
N GLU A 223 2.40 2.62 -1.40
CA GLU A 223 2.14 1.32 -0.77
C GLU A 223 1.28 1.43 0.49
N LEU A 224 1.42 2.51 1.27
CA LEU A 224 0.54 2.77 2.41
C LEU A 224 -0.94 2.93 2.01
N VAL A 225 -1.24 3.35 0.77
CA VAL A 225 -2.62 3.37 0.27
C VAL A 225 -3.14 1.95 0.08
N HIS A 226 -2.36 1.05 -0.52
CA HIS A 226 -2.72 -0.37 -0.62
C HIS A 226 -2.96 -0.97 0.77
N ALA A 227 -2.09 -0.65 1.74
CA ALA A 227 -2.24 -1.10 3.12
C ALA A 227 -3.51 -0.55 3.77
N LEU A 228 -3.88 0.72 3.53
CA LEU A 228 -5.14 1.29 4.00
C LEU A 228 -6.35 0.56 3.44
N VAL A 229 -6.37 0.31 2.12
CA VAL A 229 -7.48 -0.41 1.46
C VAL A 229 -7.62 -1.82 2.04
N LEU A 230 -6.52 -2.55 2.15
CA LEU A 230 -6.50 -3.91 2.69
C LEU A 230 -6.96 -4.01 4.16
N ASN A 231 -6.62 -3.02 4.99
CA ASN A 231 -6.84 -3.08 6.44
C ASN A 231 -8.12 -2.37 6.91
N PHE A 232 -8.59 -1.34 6.20
CA PHE A 232 -9.85 -0.64 6.52
C PHE A 232 -11.02 -1.14 5.68
N PHE A 233 -10.78 -1.56 4.44
CA PHE A 233 -11.83 -1.85 3.47
C PHE A 233 -11.67 -3.22 2.79
N PRO A 234 -11.40 -4.33 3.53
CA PRO A 234 -11.16 -5.64 2.93
C PRO A 234 -12.34 -6.13 2.08
N ALA A 235 -13.56 -5.70 2.42
CA ALA A 235 -14.74 -6.05 1.66
C ALA A 235 -14.91 -5.25 0.36
N MET A 236 -14.34 -4.04 0.26
CA MET A 236 -14.31 -3.26 -0.99
C MET A 236 -13.24 -3.82 -1.92
N ASP A 237 -12.07 -4.14 -1.35
CA ASP A 237 -10.95 -4.80 -2.04
C ASP A 237 -11.39 -6.12 -2.68
N ALA A 238 -12.08 -6.99 -1.93
CA ALA A 238 -12.50 -8.29 -2.41
C ALA A 238 -13.64 -8.27 -3.47
N ARG A 239 -14.43 -7.19 -3.56
CA ARG A 239 -15.69 -7.18 -4.34
C ARG A 239 -15.59 -6.51 -5.69
N CYS A 240 -14.64 -5.60 -5.90
CA CYS A 240 -14.81 -4.65 -6.96
C CYS A 240 -13.93 -4.96 -8.17
N GLU A 241 -14.61 -5.31 -9.26
CA GLU A 241 -14.01 -5.61 -10.58
C GLU A 241 -13.20 -4.42 -11.14
N ALA A 242 -13.44 -3.20 -10.66
CA ALA A 242 -12.62 -2.03 -10.99
C ALA A 242 -11.22 -2.03 -10.35
N TYR A 243 -10.91 -2.99 -9.45
CA TYR A 243 -9.60 -3.18 -8.82
C TYR A 243 -8.83 -4.38 -9.35
N THR A 244 -9.40 -5.20 -10.24
CA THR A 244 -8.89 -6.57 -10.48
C THR A 244 -8.14 -6.80 -11.79
N ALA A 245 -7.94 -5.82 -12.67
CA ALA A 245 -7.36 -6.11 -13.99
C ALA A 245 -5.89 -5.72 -14.17
N ASP A 246 -5.42 -4.56 -13.70
CA ASP A 246 -4.01 -4.16 -13.85
C ASP A 246 -3.63 -3.26 -12.65
N ASP A 247 -2.82 -3.74 -11.70
CA ASP A 247 -2.17 -2.91 -10.65
C ASP A 247 -2.95 -2.54 -9.37
N LYS A 248 -4.17 -3.07 -9.12
CA LYS A 248 -4.96 -2.78 -7.90
C LYS A 248 -5.29 -1.28 -7.67
N HIS A 249 -5.01 -0.39 -8.63
CA HIS A 249 -5.23 1.06 -8.53
C HIS A 249 -6.64 1.50 -8.97
N GLY A 250 -7.68 0.89 -8.41
CA GLY A 250 -9.05 1.27 -8.73
C GLY A 250 -9.48 2.62 -8.12
N PRO A 251 -10.75 3.01 -8.26
CA PRO A 251 -11.25 4.33 -7.85
C PRO A 251 -10.99 4.72 -6.37
N VAL A 252 -11.12 3.78 -5.43
CA VAL A 252 -10.80 4.02 -4.00
C VAL A 252 -9.32 4.33 -3.82
N PHE A 253 -8.44 3.54 -4.44
CA PHE A 253 -7.00 3.77 -4.39
C PHE A 253 -6.68 5.17 -4.91
N MET A 254 -7.17 5.53 -6.10
CA MET A 254 -6.90 6.84 -6.70
C MET A 254 -7.40 8.00 -5.86
N LEU A 255 -8.59 7.87 -5.25
CA LEU A 255 -9.09 8.88 -4.33
C LEU A 255 -8.17 9.03 -3.11
N LEU A 256 -7.81 7.92 -2.45
CA LEU A 256 -6.99 7.96 -1.24
C LEU A 256 -5.56 8.46 -1.55
N ASN A 257 -4.92 7.95 -2.61
CA ASN A 257 -3.57 8.33 -3.02
C ASN A 257 -3.49 9.85 -3.28
N LYS A 258 -4.48 10.41 -3.99
CA LYS A 258 -4.57 11.85 -4.22
C LYS A 258 -4.80 12.65 -2.95
N ARG A 259 -5.82 12.30 -2.15
CA ARG A 259 -6.26 13.11 -1.01
C ARG A 259 -5.33 13.02 0.20
N LEU A 260 -4.60 11.92 0.34
CA LEU A 260 -3.66 11.72 1.44
C LEU A 260 -2.26 12.18 1.09
N PHE A 261 -1.75 11.78 -0.09
CA PHE A 261 -0.34 11.91 -0.46
C PHE A 261 -0.08 12.87 -1.63
N GLY A 262 -1.13 13.32 -2.33
CA GLY A 262 -1.03 14.25 -3.46
C GLY A 262 -0.71 13.60 -4.80
N HIS A 263 -0.59 12.27 -4.83
CA HIS A 263 -0.28 11.52 -6.04
C HIS A 263 -1.49 11.46 -6.99
N VAL A 264 -1.26 11.66 -8.29
CA VAL A 264 -2.29 11.71 -9.33
C VAL A 264 -2.10 10.65 -10.42
N GLY A 265 -1.03 9.87 -10.35
CA GLY A 265 -0.65 8.86 -11.34
C GLY A 265 -0.78 7.42 -10.85
N HIS A 266 -0.31 6.51 -11.70
CA HIS A 266 -0.28 5.05 -11.51
C HIS A 266 1.13 4.46 -11.62
N ALA A 267 2.09 5.26 -12.10
CA ALA A 267 3.42 4.76 -12.41
C ALA A 267 4.46 5.87 -12.29
N SER A 268 5.66 5.45 -11.91
CA SER A 268 6.84 6.28 -11.92
C SER A 268 7.54 6.22 -13.28
N HIS A 269 8.10 7.35 -13.73
CA HIS A 269 8.87 7.43 -14.98
C HIS A 269 9.95 8.50 -14.87
N ARG A 270 11.03 8.37 -15.66
CA ARG A 270 12.04 9.43 -15.76
C ARG A 270 11.51 10.61 -16.55
N LEU A 271 11.88 11.84 -16.16
CA LEU A 271 11.54 13.03 -16.93
C LEU A 271 12.48 13.22 -18.13
N PHE A 272 13.75 12.82 -17.99
CA PHE A 272 14.76 12.89 -19.03
C PHE A 272 15.47 11.53 -19.14
N GLY A 273 15.50 10.96 -20.34
CA GLY A 273 16.10 9.66 -20.62
C GLY A 273 15.19 8.70 -21.37
N ALA A 274 15.76 7.88 -22.25
CA ALA A 274 15.03 6.82 -22.95
C ALA A 274 14.39 5.84 -21.94
N PRO A 275 13.23 5.23 -22.28
CA PRO A 275 12.67 4.17 -21.44
C PRO A 275 13.74 3.10 -21.21
N PRO A 276 13.81 2.49 -20.02
CA PRO A 276 14.72 1.38 -19.79
C PRO A 276 14.43 0.29 -20.84
N GLY A 277 15.50 -0.18 -21.49
CA GLY A 277 15.47 -1.36 -22.36
C GLY A 277 15.24 -2.64 -21.58
#